data_AF-A0A0E9MMJ7-F1
#
_entry.id   AF-A0A0E9MMJ7-F1
#
_cell.length_a   1.000
_cell.length_b   1.000
_cell.length_c   1.000
_cell.angle_alpha   90.00
_cell.angle_beta   90.00
_cell.angle_gamma   90.00
#
_symmetry.space_group_name_H-M   'P 1'
#
loop_
_entity.id
_entity.type
_entity.pdbx_description
1 polymer ?
#
loop_
_entity_poly.entity_id
_entity_poly.type
_entity_poly.pdbx_seq_one_letter_code
_entity_poly.pdbx_strand_id
1 'polypeptide(L)'
;MRGRRLENAKFRFQMPVGGHVADFGCFEAKLIVELDGSQHAEQLEVDAARTRSLEQAGYAVLRFWNSDVNENLDGVLERIREHLLIARGA
;
A
#
# COMPACT_ATOMS: atom_id res chain seq x y z
N MET A 1 -19.36 -8.43 11.76
CA MET A 1 -18.12 -7.92 12.38
C MET A 1 -17.67 -6.68 11.61
N ARG A 2 -17.75 -5.48 12.18
CA ARG A 2 -17.22 -4.27 11.54
C ARG A 2 -15.70 -4.29 11.73
N GLY A 3 -14.97 -4.44 10.63
CA GLY A 3 -13.52 -4.52 10.63
C GLY A 3 -12.91 -3.40 11.46
N ARG A 4 -11.92 -3.76 12.28
CA ARG A 4 -11.11 -2.81 13.05
C ARG A 4 -10.57 -1.80 12.04
N ARG A 5 -11.11 -0.58 12.04
CA ARG A 5 -10.60 0.50 11.20
C ARG A 5 -9.22 0.84 11.72
N LEU A 6 -8.18 0.55 10.94
CA LEU A 6 -6.82 0.92 11.31
C LEU A 6 -6.76 2.44 11.36
N GLU A 7 -6.71 2.98 12.58
CA GLU A 7 -6.67 4.41 12.83
C GLU A 7 -7.74 5.24 12.09
N ASN A 8 -8.97 4.73 11.98
CA ASN A 8 -10.06 5.38 11.22
C ASN A 8 -9.78 5.65 9.73
N ALA A 9 -8.70 5.10 9.16
CA ALA A 9 -8.36 5.26 7.76
C ALA A 9 -9.33 4.49 6.86
N LYS A 10 -9.65 5.07 5.70
CA LYS A 10 -10.51 4.46 4.69
C LYS A 10 -9.66 3.92 3.55
N PHE A 11 -9.53 2.60 3.52
CA PHE A 11 -8.91 1.91 2.40
C PHE A 11 -9.97 1.51 1.36
N ARG A 12 -9.61 1.69 0.09
CA ARG A 12 -10.34 1.20 -1.08
C ARG A 12 -9.54 0.08 -1.71
N PHE A 13 -10.18 -1.06 -1.95
CA PHE A 13 -9.62 -2.14 -2.75
C PHE A 13 -9.67 -1.79 -4.24
N GLN A 14 -8.64 -2.17 -5.00
CA GLN A 14 -8.49 -1.90 -6.43
C GLN A 14 -8.67 -0.42 -6.77
N MET A 15 -7.85 0.44 -6.18
CA MET A 15 -7.93 1.89 -6.35
C MET A 15 -7.24 2.32 -7.65
N PRO A 16 -7.95 2.96 -8.60
CA PRO A 16 -7.31 3.52 -9.79
C PRO A 16 -6.51 4.78 -9.44
N VAL A 17 -5.22 4.81 -9.79
CA VAL A 17 -4.31 5.95 -9.57
C VAL A 17 -3.30 6.03 -10.71
N GLY A 18 -3.18 7.21 -11.33
CA GLY A 18 -2.09 7.47 -12.29
C GLY A 18 -2.02 6.51 -13.49
N GLY A 19 -3.16 5.97 -13.95
CA GLY A 19 -3.21 4.99 -15.03
C GLY A 19 -2.97 3.54 -14.59
N HIS A 20 -2.77 3.29 -13.30
CA HIS A 20 -2.64 1.97 -12.71
C HIS A 20 -3.81 1.66 -11.77
N VAL A 21 -4.01 0.38 -11.46
CA VAL A 21 -4.90 -0.07 -10.39
C VAL A 21 -4.02 -0.60 -9.26
N ALA A 22 -4.19 -0.05 -8.07
CA ALA A 22 -3.49 -0.45 -6.85
C ALA A 22 -4.34 -1.41 -6.02
N ASP A 23 -3.73 -2.40 -5.35
CA ASP A 23 -4.48 -3.39 -4.57
C ASP A 23 -5.29 -2.73 -3.47
N PHE A 24 -4.67 -1.86 -2.67
CA PHE A 24 -5.36 -1.06 -1.67
C PHE A 24 -4.85 0.38 -1.69
N GLY A 25 -5.74 1.32 -1.44
CA GLY A 25 -5.36 2.73 -1.36
C GLY A 25 -6.16 3.52 -0.34
N CYS A 26 -5.48 4.42 0.38
CA CYS A 26 -6.05 5.40 1.29
C CYS A 26 -5.80 6.80 0.74
N PHE A 27 -6.88 7.44 0.26
CA PHE A 27 -6.78 8.78 -0.32
C PHE A 27 -6.40 9.85 0.73
N GLU A 28 -6.98 9.75 1.93
CA GLU A 28 -6.79 10.71 3.03
C GLU A 28 -5.32 10.73 3.49
N ALA A 29 -4.65 9.58 3.54
CA ALA A 29 -3.25 9.46 3.95
C ALA A 29 -2.27 9.43 2.77
N LYS A 30 -2.75 9.57 1.52
CA LYS A 30 -1.94 9.42 0.31
C LYS A 30 -1.06 8.16 0.33
N LEU A 31 -1.66 7.03 0.70
CA LEU A 31 -0.96 5.75 0.84
C LEU A 31 -1.55 4.71 -0.10
N ILE A 32 -0.68 3.98 -0.80
CA ILE A 32 -0.99 2.77 -1.55
C ILE A 32 -0.31 1.58 -0.87
N VAL A 33 -1.04 0.46 -0.80
CA VAL A 33 -0.53 -0.82 -0.32
C VAL A 33 -0.69 -1.85 -1.43
N GLU A 34 0.42 -2.50 -1.80
CA GLU A 34 0.52 -3.52 -2.85
C GLU A 34 0.91 -4.86 -2.24
N LEU A 35 0.32 -5.94 -2.74
CA LEU A 35 0.63 -7.30 -2.32
C LEU A 35 1.34 -8.03 -3.47
N ASP A 36 2.59 -8.43 -3.22
CA ASP A 36 3.40 -9.09 -4.22
C ASP A 36 3.42 -10.61 -4.01
N GLY A 37 3.11 -11.34 -5.08
CA GLY A 37 3.23 -12.79 -5.16
C GLY A 37 4.32 -13.27 -6.12
N SER A 38 5.05 -12.36 -6.76
CA SER A 38 5.94 -12.68 -7.87
C SER A 38 7.40 -12.80 -7.44
N GLN A 39 8.03 -13.94 -7.76
CA GLN A 39 9.45 -14.20 -7.51
C GLN A 39 10.35 -13.82 -8.71
N HIS A 40 9.81 -13.14 -9.73
CA HIS A 40 10.51 -12.94 -11.00
C HIS A 40 11.21 -11.58 -11.09
N ALA A 41 12.51 -11.61 -11.39
CA ALA A 41 13.35 -10.42 -11.50
C ALA A 41 12.92 -9.44 -12.61
N GLU A 42 12.23 -9.92 -13.65
CA GLU A 42 11.72 -9.07 -14.74
C GLU A 42 10.61 -8.10 -14.31
N GLN A 43 9.92 -8.37 -13.18
CA GLN A 43 8.93 -7.44 -12.62
C GLN A 43 9.55 -6.24 -11.91
N LEU A 44 10.83 -6.30 -11.52
CA LEU A 44 11.48 -5.21 -10.77
C LEU A 44 11.55 -3.89 -11.54
N GLU A 45 11.85 -3.93 -12.85
CA GLU A 45 11.95 -2.71 -13.66
C GLU A 45 10.57 -2.10 -13.96
N VAL A 46 9.58 -2.94 -14.26
CA VAL A 46 8.18 -2.53 -14.44
C VAL A 46 7.63 -1.95 -13.15
N ASP A 47 7.96 -2.54 -12.00
CA ASP A 47 7.57 -2.05 -10.69
C ASP A 47 8.22 -0.71 -10.34
N ALA A 48 9.46 -0.47 -10.74
CA ALA A 48 10.12 0.81 -10.50
C ALA A 48 9.45 1.96 -11.27
N ALA A 49 9.06 1.74 -12.52
CA ALA A 49 8.33 2.74 -13.31
C ALA A 49 6.95 3.03 -12.71
N ARG A 50 6.20 1.97 -12.36
CA ARG A 50 4.89 2.09 -11.72
C ARG A 50 4.96 2.82 -10.39
N THR A 51 5.91 2.45 -9.53
CA THR A 51 6.11 3.08 -8.22
C THR A 51 6.38 4.57 -8.39
N ARG A 52 7.28 4.95 -9.31
CA ARG A 52 7.54 6.37 -9.61
C ARG A 52 6.31 7.14 -10.05
N SER A 53 5.45 6.56 -10.89
CA SER A 53 4.21 7.22 -11.33
C SER A 53 3.22 7.44 -10.17
N LEU A 54 3.14 6.49 -9.24
CA LEU A 54 2.30 6.61 -8.04
C LEU A 54 2.87 7.66 -7.06
N GLU A 55 4.18 7.68 -6.87
CA GLU A 55 4.90 8.67 -6.06
C GLU A 55 4.74 10.09 -6.65
N GLN A 56 4.83 10.24 -7.97
CA GLN A 56 4.57 11.51 -8.66
C GLN A 56 3.11 11.98 -8.52
N ALA A 57 2.17 11.05 -8.38
CA ALA A 57 0.78 11.36 -8.05
C ALA A 57 0.59 11.75 -6.55
N GLY A 58 1.68 11.80 -5.79
CA GLY A 58 1.74 12.20 -4.39
C GLY A 58 1.45 11.08 -3.41
N TYR A 59 1.51 9.81 -3.83
CA TYR A 59 1.26 8.66 -2.96
C TYR A 59 2.56 8.01 -2.48
N ALA A 60 2.62 7.66 -1.20
CA ALA A 60 3.57 6.66 -0.73
C ALA A 60 3.09 5.26 -1.13
N VAL A 61 4.04 4.37 -1.45
CA VAL A 61 3.75 2.98 -1.85
C VAL A 61 4.41 2.03 -0.86
N LEU A 62 3.63 1.23 -0.14
CA LEU A 62 4.11 0.13 0.68
C LEU A 62 3.82 -1.19 -0.01
N ARG A 63 4.86 -2.01 -0.21
CA ARG A 63 4.73 -3.35 -0.78
C ARG A 63 5.01 -4.40 0.28
N PHE A 64 4.19 -5.44 0.31
CA PHE A 64 4.35 -6.59 1.19
C PHE A 64 4.32 -7.87 0.38
N TRP A 65 5.10 -8.86 0.82
CA TRP A 65 4.98 -10.20 0.25
C TRP A 65 3.69 -10.85 0.71
N ASN A 66 3.07 -11.66 -0.15
CA ASN A 66 1.91 -12.47 0.24
C ASN A 66 2.21 -13.37 1.46
N SER A 67 3.45 -13.85 1.60
CA SER A 67 3.90 -14.59 2.79
C SER A 67 3.84 -13.73 4.05
N ASP A 68 4.25 -12.46 4.00
CA ASP A 68 4.20 -11.56 5.16
C ASP A 68 2.76 -11.34 5.63
N VAL A 69 1.80 -11.22 4.72
CA VAL A 69 0.38 -11.10 5.07
C VAL A 69 -0.15 -12.37 5.73
N ASN A 70 0.31 -13.54 5.27
CA ASN A 70 -0.14 -14.83 5.80
C ASN A 70 0.54 -15.20 7.14
N GLU A 71 1.82 -14.85 7.31
CA GLU A 71 2.66 -15.31 8.41
C GLU A 71 2.91 -14.22 9.47
N ASN A 72 2.83 -12.94 9.09
CA ASN A 72 3.15 -11.81 9.94
C ASN A 72 2.21 -10.60 9.70
N LEU A 73 0.90 -10.86 9.74
CA LEU A 73 -0.12 -9.83 9.52
C LEU A 73 0.04 -8.64 10.48
N ASP A 74 0.41 -8.88 11.74
CA ASP A 74 0.59 -7.82 12.74
C ASP A 74 1.72 -6.86 12.33
N GLY A 75 2.86 -7.38 11.84
CA GLY A 75 3.95 -6.55 11.34
C GLY A 75 3.57 -5.73 10.10
N VAL A 76 2.77 -6.31 9.19
CA VAL A 76 2.21 -5.58 8.03
C VAL A 76 1.31 -4.43 8.51
N LEU A 77 0.39 -4.71 9.43
CA LEU A 77 -0.53 -3.71 9.96
C LEU A 77 0.19 -2.60 10.73
N GLU A 78 1.23 -2.92 11.49
CA GLU A 78 2.01 -1.93 12.22
C GLU A 78 2.73 -0.98 11.26
N ARG A 79 3.34 -1.50 10.18
CA ARG A 79 4.00 -0.63 9.20
C ARG A 79 3.02 0.30 8.48
N ILE A 80 1.80 -0.18 8.20
CA ILE A 80 0.73 0.68 7.68
C ILE A 80 0.32 1.71 8.73
N ARG A 81 0.17 1.31 10.01
CA ARG A 81 -0.20 2.19 11.12
C ARG A 81 0.79 3.33 11.29
N GLU A 82 2.09 3.04 11.31
CA GLU A 82 3.17 4.03 11.42
C GLU A 82 3.05 5.09 10.32
N HIS A 83 2.85 4.66 9.06
CA HIS A 83 2.68 5.58 7.95
C HIS A 83 1.44 6.47 8.11
N LEU A 84 0.31 5.90 8.54
CA LEU A 84 -0.92 6.66 8.79
C LEU A 84 -0.75 7.68 9.93
N LEU A 85 0.06 7.39 10.94
CA LEU A 85 0.35 8.32 12.02
C LEU A 85 1.22 9.50 11.54
N ILE A 86 2.25 9.22 10.74
CA ILE A 86 3.11 10.25 10.13
C ILE A 86 2.28 11.18 9.24
N ALA A 87 1.44 10.62 8.36
CA ALA A 87 0.62 11.41 7.43
C ALA A 87 -0.40 12.33 8.12
N ARG A 88 -0.77 12.06 9.38
CA ARG A 88 -1.68 12.91 10.17
C ARG A 88 -0.98 13.96 11.02
N GLY A 89 0.32 13.78 11.29
CA GLY A 89 1.13 14.73 12.05
C GLY A 89 1.85 15.76 11.18
N ALA A 90 1.82 15.60 9.86
CA ALA A 90 2.43 16.48 8.86
C ALA A 90 1.50 17.60 8.38
#